data_AF-A0A2M7XJB4-F1
#
_entry.id   AF-A0A2M7XJB4-F1
#
_cell.length_a   1.000
_cell.length_b   1.000
_cell.length_c   1.000
_cell.angle_alpha   90.00
_cell.angle_beta   90.00
_cell.angle_gamma   90.00
#
_symmetry.space_group_name_H-M   'P 1'
#
loop_
_entity.id
_entity.type
_entity.pdbx_description
1 polymer ?
#
loop_
_entity_poly.entity_id
_entity_poly.type
_entity_poly.pdbx_seq_one_letter_code
_entity_poly.pdbx_strand_id
1 'polypeptide(L)'
;MHKSNFWDKLGKVDREKDKTYIILRVAQFGTQTDFLQLKKRYSDAEIKKVVKENYFNLDDLSRNFFNIKYKLHLPLKKTLNEITSGYSLRFKEKIFIG
;
A
#
# COMPACT_ATOMS: atom_id res chain seq x y z
N MET A 1 7.55 -9.25 22.35
CA MET A 1 6.40 -8.57 21.71
C MET A 1 6.14 -9.17 20.34
N HIS A 2 5.13 -10.02 20.18
CA HIS A 2 4.75 -10.52 18.85
C HIS A 2 4.11 -9.37 18.05
N LYS A 3 4.83 -8.84 17.06
CA LYS A 3 4.28 -7.98 16.02
C LYS A 3 3.24 -8.80 15.25
N SER A 4 1.96 -8.55 15.55
CA SER A 4 0.85 -9.18 14.83
C SER A 4 0.91 -8.70 13.38
N ASN A 5 1.44 -9.54 12.49
CA ASN A 5 1.56 -9.21 11.07
C ASN A 5 0.14 -9.11 10.49
N PHE A 6 -0.09 -8.11 9.64
CA PHE A 6 -1.34 -7.96 8.88
C PHE A 6 -1.80 -9.29 8.25
N TRP A 7 -0.83 -10.09 7.82
CA TRP A 7 -1.00 -11.41 7.22
C TRP A 7 -1.47 -12.53 8.18
N ASP A 8 -1.16 -12.46 9.47
CA ASP A 8 -1.65 -13.41 10.48
C ASP A 8 -3.15 -13.21 10.75
N LYS A 9 -3.62 -11.96 10.72
CA LYS A 9 -5.05 -11.63 10.90
C LYS A 9 -5.92 -11.95 9.69
N LEU A 10 -5.31 -12.20 8.53
CA LEU A 10 -6.01 -12.60 7.29
C LEU A 10 -6.37 -14.10 7.25
N GLY A 11 -6.18 -14.86 8.33
CA GLY A 11 -6.31 -16.32 8.35
C GLY A 11 -7.61 -16.93 7.79
N LYS A 12 -8.72 -16.17 7.73
CA LYS A 12 -10.02 -16.60 7.18
C LYS A 12 -10.37 -15.99 5.81
N VAL A 13 -9.48 -15.19 5.22
CA VAL A 13 -9.74 -14.48 3.96
C VAL A 13 -9.30 -15.36 2.79
N ASP A 14 -10.22 -15.54 1.83
CA ASP A 14 -9.95 -16.33 0.63
C ASP A 14 -9.04 -15.51 -0.29
N ARG A 15 -7.80 -15.96 -0.45
CA ARG A 15 -6.71 -15.12 -1.00
C ARG A 15 -6.86 -14.85 -2.50
N GLU A 16 -7.68 -15.61 -3.20
CA GLU A 16 -8.02 -15.35 -4.61
C GLU A 16 -9.29 -14.53 -4.74
N LYS A 17 -10.35 -14.86 -4.00
CA LYS A 17 -11.61 -14.10 -4.03
C LYS A 17 -11.46 -12.68 -3.47
N ASP A 18 -10.65 -12.51 -2.43
CA ASP A 18 -10.46 -11.24 -1.73
C ASP A 18 -9.17 -10.52 -2.16
N LYS A 19 -8.56 -10.88 -3.30
CA LYS A 19 -7.33 -10.27 -3.83
C LYS A 19 -7.42 -8.73 -3.85
N THR A 20 -8.53 -8.19 -4.35
CA THR A 20 -8.79 -6.74 -4.37
C THR A 20 -8.75 -6.14 -2.97
N TYR A 21 -9.44 -6.78 -2.02
CA TYR A 21 -9.49 -6.33 -0.64
C TYR A 21 -8.10 -6.34 0.02
N ILE A 22 -7.34 -7.43 -0.17
CA ILE A 22 -5.98 -7.57 0.39
C ILE A 22 -5.06 -6.49 -0.18
N ILE A 23 -5.04 -6.28 -1.49
CA ILE A 23 -4.20 -5.26 -2.14
C ILE A 23 -4.56 -3.86 -1.62
N LEU A 24 -5.85 -3.52 -1.53
CA LEU A 24 -6.28 -2.21 -1.04
C LEU A 24 -5.96 -1.98 0.43
N ARG A 25 -6.09 -3.00 1.27
CA ARG A 25 -5.73 -2.89 2.69
C ARG A 25 -4.24 -2.69 2.89
N VAL A 26 -3.39 -3.40 2.13
CA VAL A 26 -1.94 -3.16 2.16
C VAL A 26 -1.61 -1.78 1.59
N ALA A 27 -2.30 -1.35 0.52
CA ALA A 27 -2.13 -0.02 -0.05
C ALA A 27 -2.44 1.10 0.94
N GLN A 28 -3.50 0.97 1.74
CA GLN A 28 -3.96 2.00 2.69
C GLN A 28 -3.26 1.96 4.06
N PHE A 29 -2.95 0.76 4.56
CA PHE A 29 -2.51 0.58 5.96
C PHE A 29 -1.26 -0.30 6.11
N GLY A 30 -0.78 -0.88 5.01
CA GLY A 30 0.37 -1.78 5.04
C GLY A 30 1.68 -1.06 5.24
N THR A 31 2.65 -1.76 5.83
CA THR A 31 4.04 -1.31 5.90
C THR A 31 4.81 -1.77 4.66
N GLN A 32 6.05 -1.28 4.48
CA GLN A 32 6.93 -1.76 3.41
C GLN A 32 7.13 -3.29 3.43
N THR A 33 7.19 -3.89 4.63
CA THR A 33 7.27 -5.36 4.78
C THR A 33 6.01 -6.05 4.25
N ASP A 34 4.83 -5.49 4.52
CA ASP A 34 3.58 -6.04 4.02
C ASP A 34 3.48 -5.93 2.50
N PHE A 35 3.97 -4.82 1.94
CA PHE A 35 4.07 -4.64 0.49
C PHE A 35 5.04 -5.63 -0.16
N LEU A 36 6.19 -5.93 0.46
CA LEU A 36 7.11 -6.97 -0.02
C LEU A 36 6.47 -8.35 0.01
N GLN A 37 5.68 -8.66 1.03
CA GLN A 37 4.91 -9.92 1.08
C GLN A 37 3.80 -9.95 0.02
N LEU A 38 3.13 -8.82 -0.22
CA LEU A 38 2.13 -8.68 -1.28
C LEU A 38 2.74 -9.00 -2.65
N LYS A 39 3.93 -8.46 -2.94
CA LYS A 39 4.69 -8.72 -4.17
C LYS A 39 5.15 -10.17 -4.36
N LYS A 40 5.32 -10.93 -3.27
CA LYS A 40 5.62 -12.37 -3.35
C LYS A 40 4.40 -13.20 -3.75
N ARG A 41 3.19 -12.67 -3.59
CA ARG A 41 1.93 -13.40 -3.80
C ARG A 41 1.19 -12.98 -5.06
N TYR A 42 1.25 -11.71 -5.42
CA TYR A 42 0.56 -11.16 -6.58
C TYR A 42 1.55 -10.50 -7.52
N SER A 43 1.29 -10.63 -8.82
CA SER A 43 2.13 -10.00 -9.84
C SER A 43 2.00 -8.47 -9.77
N ASP A 44 3.07 -7.77 -10.18
CA ASP A 44 3.03 -6.32 -10.29
C ASP A 44 1.90 -5.84 -11.23
N ALA A 45 1.53 -6.63 -12.24
CA ALA A 45 0.43 -6.31 -13.14
C ALA A 45 -0.94 -6.31 -12.42
N GLU A 46 -1.20 -7.30 -11.58
CA GLU A 46 -2.43 -7.40 -10.79
C GLU A 46 -2.53 -6.29 -9.76
N ILE A 47 -1.44 -6.01 -9.05
CA ILE A 47 -1.37 -4.94 -8.06
C ILE A 47 -1.67 -3.60 -8.73
N LYS A 48 -1.01 -3.31 -9.87
CA LYS A 48 -1.26 -2.08 -10.64
C LYS A 48 -2.70 -1.97 -11.10
N LYS A 49 -3.28 -3.06 -11.62
CA LYS A 49 -4.67 -3.08 -12.09
C LYS A 49 -5.63 -2.73 -10.97
N VAL A 50 -5.54 -3.43 -9.84
CA VAL A 50 -6.42 -3.19 -8.68
C VAL A 50 -6.27 -1.78 -8.15
N VAL A 51 -5.05 -1.29 -7.99
CA VAL A 51 -4.77 0.07 -7.50
C VAL A 51 -5.32 1.12 -8.47
N LYS A 52 -5.17 0.91 -9.79
CA LYS A 52 -5.66 1.83 -10.81
C LYS A 52 -7.18 1.81 -10.93
N GLU A 53 -7.85 0.67 -10.71
CA GLU A 53 -9.31 0.59 -10.72
C GLU A 53 -9.94 1.20 -9.47
N ASN A 54 -9.22 1.19 -8.33
CA ASN A 54 -9.76 1.58 -7.02
C ASN A 54 -9.05 2.79 -6.40
N TYR A 55 -8.29 3.56 -7.19
CA TYR A 55 -7.47 4.67 -6.68
C TYR A 55 -8.28 5.71 -5.90
N PHE A 56 -9.56 5.89 -6.23
CA PHE A 56 -10.46 6.84 -5.58
C PHE A 56 -10.68 6.54 -4.09
N ASN A 57 -10.55 5.27 -3.70
CA ASN A 57 -10.65 4.80 -2.31
C ASN A 57 -9.31 4.89 -1.55
N LEU A 58 -8.20 5.16 -2.23
CA LEU A 58 -6.89 5.31 -1.60
C LEU A 58 -6.71 6.75 -1.13
N ASP A 59 -5.97 6.97 -0.04
CA ASP A 59 -5.54 8.32 0.33
C ASP A 59 -4.39 8.80 -0.57
N ASP A 60 -4.09 10.10 -0.54
CA ASP A 60 -3.08 10.70 -1.40
C ASP A 60 -1.65 10.18 -1.12
N LEU A 61 -1.33 9.75 0.11
CA LEU A 61 -0.02 9.15 0.42
C LEU A 61 0.11 7.80 -0.28
N SER A 62 -0.92 6.95 -0.17
CA SER A 62 -0.95 5.67 -0.89
C SER A 62 -0.84 5.88 -2.38
N ARG A 63 -1.65 6.77 -2.97
CA ARG A 63 -1.58 7.06 -4.42
C ARG A 63 -0.20 7.58 -4.83
N ASN A 64 0.40 8.46 -4.04
CA ASN A 64 1.76 8.96 -4.30
C ASN A 64 2.80 7.83 -4.27
N PHE A 65 2.72 6.92 -3.29
CA PHE A 65 3.58 5.74 -3.24
C PHE A 65 3.49 4.89 -4.50
N PHE A 66 2.27 4.58 -4.97
CA PHE A 66 2.07 3.81 -6.20
C PHE A 66 2.48 4.57 -7.46
N ASN A 67 2.34 5.90 -7.48
CA ASN A 67 2.86 6.74 -8.56
C ASN A 67 4.38 6.65 -8.66
N ILE A 68 5.09 6.75 -7.54
CA ILE A 68 6.55 6.63 -7.51
C ILE A 68 6.97 5.20 -7.86
N LYS A 69 6.30 4.18 -7.28
CA LYS A 69 6.72 2.78 -7.43
C LYS A 69 6.45 2.21 -8.82
N TYR A 70 5.36 2.62 -9.47
CA TYR A 70 4.86 2.00 -10.69
C TYR A 70 4.58 2.97 -11.84
N LYS A 71 4.80 4.28 -11.66
CA LYS A 71 4.52 5.32 -12.65
C LYS A 71 3.07 5.28 -13.14
N LEU A 72 2.12 5.14 -12.21
CA LEU A 72 0.69 5.01 -12.52
C LEU A 72 -0.04 6.34 -12.79
N HIS A 73 0.58 7.48 -12.49
CA HIS A 73 0.00 8.83 -12.68
C HIS A 73 -1.43 8.98 -12.11
N LEU A 74 -1.69 8.38 -10.96
CA LEU A 74 -2.94 8.47 -10.22
C LEU A 74 -3.17 9.91 -9.74
N PRO A 75 -4.37 10.47 -9.90
CA PRO A 75 -4.67 11.83 -9.47
C PRO A 75 -4.62 11.96 -7.94
N LEU A 76 -3.96 13.01 -7.47
CA LEU A 76 -3.84 13.38 -6.06
C LEU A 76 -4.80 14.53 -5.77
N LYS A 77 -5.45 14.53 -4.60
CA LYS A 77 -6.30 15.65 -4.17
C LYS A 77 -5.48 16.81 -3.61
N LYS A 78 -4.37 16.51 -2.93
CA LYS A 78 -3.39 17.47 -2.41
C LYS A 78 -2.18 17.57 -3.31
N THR A 79 -1.51 18.72 -3.30
CA THR A 79 -0.22 18.90 -3.97
C THR A 79 0.87 18.07 -3.28
N LEU A 80 1.91 17.70 -4.03
CA LEU A 80 3.04 16.93 -3.50
C LEU A 80 3.68 17.62 -2.28
N ASN A 81 3.77 18.95 -2.29
CA ASN A 81 4.32 19.74 -1.19
C ASN A 81 3.47 19.65 0.09
N GLU A 82 2.14 19.62 -0.04
CA GLU A 82 1.23 19.42 1.11
C GLU A 82 1.31 17.99 1.65
N ILE A 83 1.52 17.01 0.78
CA ILE A 83 1.71 15.62 1.16
C ILE A 83 3.06 15.47 1.89
N THR A 84 4.16 16.03 1.37
CA THR A 84 5.51 15.94 1.94
C THR A 84 5.72 16.81 3.18
N SER A 85 4.98 17.91 3.34
CA SER A 85 4.96 18.68 4.59
C SER A 85 4.32 17.88 5.74
N GLY A 86 3.36 17.00 5.42
CA GLY A 86 2.76 16.03 6.35
C GLY A 86 3.47 14.67 6.45
N TYR A 87 4.66 14.50 5.84
CA TYR A 87 5.45 13.26 5.90
C TYR A 87 6.08 13.09 7.30
N SER A 88 5.22 12.83 8.27
CA SER A 88 5.57 12.34 9.59
C SER A 88 5.28 10.83 9.65
N LEU A 89 6.34 10.06 9.87
CA LEU A 89 6.36 8.74 10.53
C LEU A 89 5.88 7.48 9.74
N ARG A 90 4.72 7.45 9.06
CA ARG A 90 4.12 6.17 8.60
C ARG A 90 4.99 5.27 7.69
N PHE A 91 5.77 5.86 6.78
CA PHE A 91 6.74 5.12 5.93
C PHE A 91 8.21 5.41 6.29
N LYS A 92 8.50 6.40 7.15
CA LYS A 92 9.86 6.73 7.61
C LYS A 92 10.31 5.86 8.79
N GLU A 93 9.41 5.35 9.63
CA GLU A 93 9.75 4.53 10.82
C GLU A 93 10.29 3.11 10.53
N LYS A 94 10.58 2.76 9.27
CA LYS A 94 11.32 1.52 8.95
C LYS A 94 12.60 1.73 8.14
N ILE A 95 12.95 2.96 7.77
CA ILE A 95 14.22 3.24 7.06
C ILE A 95 15.30 3.80 8.00
N PHE A 96 14.95 4.21 9.22
CA PHE A 96 15.91 4.64 10.24
C PHE A 96 15.70 3.92 11.57
N ILE A 97 16.07 2.65 11.63
CA ILE A 97 16.73 2.06 12.80
C ILE A 97 17.70 1.02 12.22
N GLY A 98 18.97 1.41 12.09
CA GLY A 98 20.08 0.46 11.98
C GLY A 98 20.33 -0.22 13.32
#